data_AF-A0AAV8ZSV3-F1
#
_entry.id   AF-A0AAV8ZSV3-F1
#
_cell.length_a   1.000
_cell.length_b   1.000
_cell.length_c   1.000
_cell.angle_alpha   90.00
_cell.angle_beta   90.00
_cell.angle_gamma   90.00
#
_symmetry.space_group_name_H-M   'P 1'
#
loop_
_entity.id
_entity.type
_entity.pdbx_description
1 polymer ?
#
loop_
_entity_poly.entity_id
_entity_poly.type
_entity_poly.pdbx_seq_one_letter_code
_entity_poly.pdbx_strand_id
1 'polypeptide(L)' 'MKNLKVLHRIKWKQKHQGVTKVGAMVVILRENSHPLHWSLDRIIATHPGDDGIIQIVSVKTANGTIKCAVNFKFISCHI' A
#
# COMPACT_ATOMS: atom_id res chain seq x y z
N MET A 1 -8.06 -4.38 44.01
CA MET A 1 -7.58 -3.54 42.89
C MET A 1 -7.13 -4.47 41.78
N LYS A 2 -7.82 -4.49 40.62
CA LYS A 2 -7.47 -5.38 39.50
C LYS A 2 -6.36 -4.71 38.68
N ASN A 3 -5.19 -5.33 38.61
CA ASN A 3 -4.09 -4.88 37.75
C ASN A 3 -4.49 -5.06 36.29
N LEU A 4 -4.71 -3.94 35.59
CA LEU A 4 -5.06 -3.95 34.18
C LEU A 4 -3.77 -4.14 33.35
N LYS A 5 -3.59 -5.34 32.80
CA LYS A 5 -2.48 -5.63 31.88
C LYS A 5 -2.82 -5.04 30.52
N VAL A 6 -2.23 -3.90 30.17
CA VAL A 6 -2.39 -3.28 28.85
C VAL A 6 -1.74 -4.19 27.82
N LEU A 7 -2.54 -4.76 26.91
CA LEU A 7 -2.03 -5.48 25.74
C LEU A 7 -1.43 -4.46 24.78
N HIS A 8 -0.11 -4.44 24.68
CA HIS A 8 0.58 -3.60 23.70
C HIS A 8 0.26 -4.14 22.30
N ARG A 9 -0.47 -3.36 21.49
CA ARG A 9 -0.80 -3.75 20.12
C ARG A 9 0.50 -3.83 19.31
N ILE A 10 0.96 -5.05 19.01
CA ILE A 10 2.07 -5.26 18.08
C ILE A 10 1.59 -4.76 16.71
N LYS A 11 2.13 -3.63 16.27
CA LYS A 11 1.96 -3.17 14.88
C LYS A 11 2.82 -4.08 14.02
N TRP A 12 2.24 -4.72 13.02
CA TRP A 12 2.98 -5.45 11.99
C TRP A 12 4.04 -4.50 11.39
N LYS A 13 5.33 -4.79 11.66
CA LYS A 13 6.50 -3.99 11.22
C LYS A 13 7.26 -4.66 10.07
N GLN A 14 6.65 -5.61 9.35
CA GLN A 14 7.37 -6.30 8.28
C GLN A 14 7.49 -5.38 7.07
N LYS A 15 8.74 -5.02 6.73
CA LYS A 15 9.10 -4.44 5.44
C LYS A 15 8.86 -5.50 4.37
N HIS A 16 7.64 -5.55 3.84
CA HIS A 16 7.23 -6.56 2.88
C HIS A 16 7.81 -6.21 1.49
N GLN A 17 9.06 -6.61 1.24
CA GLN A 17 9.74 -6.39 -0.05
C GLN A 17 8.98 -7.00 -1.25
N GLY A 18 8.06 -7.95 -1.00
CA GLY A 18 7.24 -8.57 -2.04
C GLY A 18 6.12 -7.68 -2.62
N VAL A 19 5.70 -6.62 -1.92
CA VAL A 19 4.55 -5.79 -2.35
C VAL A 19 4.90 -4.92 -3.57
N THR A 20 6.18 -4.68 -3.82
CA THR A 20 6.67 -3.75 -4.84
C THR A 20 7.23 -4.45 -6.07
N LYS A 21 6.75 -5.65 -6.41
CA LYS A 21 7.15 -6.32 -7.67
C LYS A 21 6.16 -5.98 -8.78
N VAL A 22 6.68 -5.77 -9.99
CA VAL A 22 5.83 -5.68 -11.18
C VAL A 22 5.01 -6.97 -11.30
N GLY A 23 3.71 -6.83 -11.59
CA GLY A 23 2.75 -7.94 -11.62
C GLY A 23 2.09 -8.26 -10.27
N ALA A 24 2.56 -7.69 -9.15
CA ALA A 24 1.91 -7.86 -7.86
C ALA A 24 0.53 -7.21 -7.83
N MET A 25 -0.43 -7.89 -7.21
CA MET A 25 -1.75 -7.36 -6.92
C MET A 25 -1.70 -6.47 -5.69
N VAL A 26 -2.37 -5.33 -5.78
CA VAL A 26 -2.34 -4.28 -4.77
C VAL A 26 -3.73 -3.71 -4.57
N VAL A 27 -3.99 -3.29 -3.34
CA VAL A 27 -5.24 -2.59 -3.00
C VAL A 27 -4.93 -1.09 -2.96
N ILE A 28 -5.65 -0.32 -3.77
CA ILE A 28 -5.55 1.14 -3.75
C ILE A 28 -6.64 1.72 -2.88
N LEU A 29 -6.23 2.47 -1.86
CA LEU A 29 -7.13 3.30 -1.07
C LEU A 29 -7.17 4.70 -1.69
N ARG A 30 -8.34 5.08 -2.22
CA ARG A 30 -8.65 6.45 -2.63
C ARG A 30 -9.45 7.12 -1.52
N GLU A 31 -9.20 8.39 -1.26
CA GLU A 31 -9.80 9.13 -0.13
C GLU A 31 -11.33 9.11 -0.10
N ASN A 32 -11.97 9.08 -1.28
CA ASN A 32 -13.43 9.04 -1.40
C ASN A 32 -13.99 7.64 -1.68
N SER A 33 -13.21 6.58 -1.45
CA SER A 33 -13.70 5.21 -1.62
C SER A 33 -14.45 4.80 -0.36
N HIS A 34 -15.75 4.51 -0.51
CA HIS A 34 -16.48 3.81 0.55
C HIS A 34 -15.70 2.54 0.94
N PRO A 35 -15.72 2.12 2.22
CA PRO A 35 -14.91 1.00 2.73
C PRO A 35 -15.08 -0.33 1.97
N LEU A 36 -16.16 -0.48 1.20
CA LEU A 36 -16.46 -1.65 0.37
C LEU A 36 -15.96 -1.55 -1.07
N HIS A 37 -15.36 -0.43 -1.47
CA HIS A 37 -15.01 -0.14 -2.86
C HIS A 37 -13.50 0.05 -3.07
N TRP A 38 -12.71 -0.78 -2.37
CA TRP A 38 -11.27 -0.80 -2.58
C TRP A 38 -10.94 -1.47 -3.91
N SER A 39 -10.32 -0.74 -4.82
CA SER A 39 -9.95 -1.29 -6.12
C SER A 39 -8.75 -2.22 -5.97
N LEU A 40 -8.87 -3.40 -6.56
CA LEU A 40 -7.81 -4.39 -6.66
C LEU A 40 -7.13 -4.22 -8.01
N ASP A 41 -5.89 -3.76 -7.96
CA ASP A 41 -5.17 -3.31 -9.13
C ASP A 41 -3.80 -4.00 -9.22
N ARG A 42 -3.07 -3.80 -10.33
CA ARG A 42 -1.78 -4.48 -10.57
C ARG A 42 -0.65 -3.49 -10.83
N ILE A 43 0.48 -3.69 -10.16
CA ILE A 43 1.69 -2.92 -10.42
C ILE A 43 2.19 -3.23 -11.82
N ILE A 44 2.41 -2.19 -12.62
CA ILE A 44 3.00 -2.29 -13.96
C ILE A 44 4.43 -1.75 -14.04
N ALA A 45 4.82 -0.87 -13.12
CA ALA A 45 6.19 -0.37 -13.02
C ALA A 45 6.53 0.08 -11.59
N THR A 46 7.82 0.07 -11.26
CA THR A 46 8.35 0.48 -9.96
C THR A 46 9.37 1.58 -10.15
N HIS A 47 9.33 2.60 -9.31
CA HIS A 47 10.24 3.75 -9.38
C HIS A 47 11.04 3.82 -8.08
N PRO A 48 12.23 3.18 -8.04
CA PRO A 48 13.11 3.27 -6.88
C PRO A 48 13.68 4.69 -6.77
N GLY A 49 13.83 5.17 -5.54
CA GLY A 49 14.59 6.39 -5.25
C GLY A 49 16.10 6.14 -5.30
N ASP A 50 16.88 7.19 -5.06
CA ASP A 50 18.35 7.14 -5.05
C ASP A 50 18.91 6.19 -3.99
N ASP A 51 18.15 5.94 -2.93
CA ASP A 51 18.45 4.98 -1.86
C ASP A 51 18.10 3.52 -2.21
N GLY A 52 17.57 3.27 -3.42
CA GLY A 52 17.10 1.97 -3.89
C GLY A 52 15.76 1.54 -3.29
N ILE A 53 15.11 2.39 -2.49
CA ILE A 53 13.82 2.08 -1.86
C ILE A 53 12.69 2.43 -2.84
N ILE A 54 11.81 1.46 -3.11
CA ILE A 54 10.63 1.68 -3.95
C ILE A 54 9.57 2.41 -3.13
N GLN A 55 9.51 3.72 -3.30
CA GLN A 55 8.50 4.57 -2.67
C GLN A 55 7.29 4.80 -3.58
N ILE A 56 7.48 4.73 -4.90
CA ILE A 56 6.46 5.03 -5.89
C ILE A 56 6.33 3.85 -6.86
N VAL A 57 5.09 3.48 -7.16
CA VAL A 57 4.77 2.47 -8.19
C VAL A 57 3.71 2.98 -9.14
N SER A 58 3.80 2.54 -10.40
CA SER A 58 2.73 2.72 -11.38
C SER A 58 1.80 1.53 -11.32
N VAL A 59 0.52 1.79 -11.15
CA VAL A 59 -0.52 0.77 -11.02
C VAL A 59 -1.52 0.94 -12.16
N LYS A 60 -1.87 -0.17 -12.81
CA LYS A 60 -2.95 -0.21 -13.80
C LYS A 60 -4.27 -0.42 -13.08
N THR A 61 -5.13 0.57 -13.18
CA THR A 61 -6.50 0.57 -12.67
C THR A 61 -7.50 0.41 -13.80
N ALA A 62 -8.77 0.16 -13.47
CA ALA A 62 -9.87 0.12 -14.44
C ALA A 62 -9.96 1.40 -15.31
N ASN A 63 -9.59 2.56 -14.75
CA ASN A 63 -9.71 3.85 -15.42
C ASN A 63 -8.39 4.35 -16.02
N GLY A 64 -7.34 3.53 -16.01
CA GLY A 64 -6.03 3.89 -16.56
C GLY A 64 -4.87 3.67 -15.58
N THR A 65 -3.73 4.27 -15.88
CA THR A 65 -2.51 4.11 -15.07
C THR A 65 -2.32 5.28 -14.15
N ILE A 66 -2.09 5.00 -12.86
CA ILE A 66 -1.79 6.03 -11.85
C ILE A 66 -0.48 5.72 -11.12
N LYS A 67 0.20 6.76 -10.65
CA LYS A 67 1.39 6.64 -9.79
C LYS A 67 0.96 6.84 -8.34
N CYS A 68 1.32 5.91 -7.47
CA CYS A 68 0.91 5.96 -6.08
C CYS A 68 2.08 5.65 -5.15
N ALA A 69 1.99 6.21 -3.94
CA ALA A 69 2.97 5.97 -2.90
C ALA A 69 2.71 4.62 -2.21
N VAL A 70 3.77 3.87 -1.97
CA VAL A 70 3.70 2.58 -1.29
C VAL A 70 3.64 2.83 0.21
N ASN A 71 2.51 2.52 0.85
CA ASN A 71 2.45 2.32 2.29
C ASN A 71 2.44 0.82 2.57
N PHE A 72 3.21 0.37 3.57
CA PHE A 72 3.40 -1.06 3.87
C PHE A 72 2.10 -1.83 4.19
N LYS A 73 0.98 -1.12 4.37
CA LYS A 73 -0.35 -1.72 4.49
C LYS A 73 -1.20 -1.67 3.22
N PHE A 74 -1.12 -0.59 2.45
CA PHE A 74 -1.95 -0.32 1.27
C PHE A 74 -1.22 0.64 0.34
N ILE A 75 -1.55 0.65 -0.95
CA ILE A 75 -1.05 1.69 -1.83
C ILE A 75 -1.99 2.89 -1.72
N SER A 76 -1.45 4.03 -1.28
CA SER A 76 -2.21 5.26 -1.11
C SER A 76 -2.00 6.13 -2.34
N CYS A 77 -3.10 6.52 -2.99
CA CYS A 77 -3.08 7.49 -4.07
C CYS A 77 -3.91 8.69 -3.65
N HIS A 78 -3.25 9.84 -3.48
CA HIS A 78 -3.95 11.11 -3.65
C HIS A 78 -4.07 11.34 -5.15
N ILE A 79 -5.31 11.49 -5.64
CA ILE A 79 -5.60 12.12 -6.93
C ILE A 79 -5.52 13.62 -6.72
#